data_AF-A0A4R2BKL1-F1
#
_entry.id   AF-A0A4R2BKL1-F1
#
_cell.length_a   1.000
_cell.length_b   1.000
_cell.length_c   1.000
_cell.angle_alpha   90.00
_cell.angle_beta   90.00
_cell.angle_gamma   90.00
#
_symmetry.space_group_name_H-M   'P 1'
#
loop_
_entity.id
_entity.type
_entity.pdbx_description
1 polymer ?
#
loop_
_entity_poly.entity_id
_entity_poly.type
_entity_poly.pdbx_seq_one_letter_code
_entity_poly.pdbx_strand_id
1 'polypeptide(L)'
;MMRMPLYLILIAVAFYFGKGEIVQAEAQSQSGFGTETAAKFPDHHDRSKQHAEFIKKRAEEMGISTEGKDFETLAREVKAAYIKKQADEIGIQTEGKDTKVIMKEIREHHIKSQAKLLGIETENKESDVLAKEVRLAIAKKRAEEMGISIEDKDAEQLLAEVEEKAIKNEAKKLGVSTEGKELKEIAREIFEVNIKKQAKELGIRTEGKGFRLLAYEVHKAQVYQQAKELEIKTEDKNFHELAHEVRKKQIVQAAQKLGIDPAGKTPHQLMDEIFINHEKEAKELKLLPFPHVPHLHHMEKVEHGKDK
;
A
#
# COMPACT_ATOMS: atom_id res chain seq x y z
N MET A 1 -9.86 30.24 17.96
CA MET A 1 -8.77 29.35 17.53
C MET A 1 -9.37 28.04 17.04
N MET A 2 -9.64 27.91 15.74
CA MET A 2 -10.18 26.68 15.16
C MET A 2 -9.03 25.69 14.95
N ARG A 3 -9.06 24.56 15.68
CA ARG A 3 -8.19 23.41 15.43
C ARG A 3 -8.66 22.74 14.15
N MET A 4 -7.88 22.84 13.08
CA MET A 4 -8.13 22.07 11.86
C MET A 4 -7.78 20.60 12.11
N PRO A 5 -8.70 19.65 11.90
CA PRO A 5 -8.38 18.23 11.96
C PRO A 5 -7.58 17.85 10.70
N LEU A 6 -6.33 17.43 10.90
CA LEU A 6 -5.45 16.92 9.87
C LEU A 6 -5.94 15.56 9.36
N TYR A 7 -6.35 15.50 8.09
CA TYR A 7 -6.70 14.26 7.42
C TYR A 7 -5.79 14.04 6.23
N LEU A 8 -4.72 13.28 6.44
CA LEU A 8 -3.75 13.00 5.39
C LEU A 8 -3.64 11.48 5.26
N ILE A 9 -3.92 10.99 4.05
CA ILE A 9 -3.94 9.59 3.62
C ILE A 9 -2.68 9.34 2.84
N LEU A 10 -1.91 8.29 3.16
CA LEU A 10 -0.80 7.86 2.31
C LEU A 10 -0.75 6.36 2.08
N ILE A 11 -0.76 6.05 0.79
CA ILE A 11 -0.19 4.93 0.04
C ILE A 11 0.39 3.82 0.93
N ALA A 12 -0.29 2.66 0.91
CA ALA A 12 0.07 1.50 1.69
C ALA A 12 1.47 0.98 1.36
N VAL A 13 2.06 0.44 2.41
CA VAL A 13 3.04 -0.63 2.30
C VAL A 13 2.27 -1.90 1.93
N ALA A 14 2.25 -2.22 0.64
CA ALA A 14 1.96 -3.56 0.14
C ALA A 14 2.94 -3.87 -1.02
N PHE A 15 4.24 -3.72 -0.75
CA PHE A 15 5.18 -4.68 -1.31
C PHE A 15 5.00 -5.98 -0.53
N TYR A 16 5.24 -7.12 -1.18
CA TYR A 16 5.01 -8.51 -0.74
C TYR A 16 3.65 -9.07 -1.17
N PHE A 17 3.63 -9.66 -2.37
CA PHE A 17 3.21 -11.04 -2.67
C PHE A 17 3.13 -11.16 -4.20
N GLY A 18 4.19 -11.66 -4.83
CA GLY A 18 4.23 -11.87 -6.27
C GLY A 18 5.40 -12.77 -6.66
N LYS A 19 5.09 -14.06 -6.85
CA LYS A 19 5.97 -15.05 -7.49
C LYS A 19 6.32 -14.56 -8.90
N GLY A 20 7.61 -14.54 -9.23
CA GLY A 20 8.08 -14.24 -10.58
C GLY A 20 8.11 -15.51 -11.42
N GLU A 21 7.37 -15.50 -12.52
CA GLU A 21 7.64 -16.31 -13.71
C GLU A 21 7.48 -15.41 -14.93
N ILE A 22 8.49 -15.46 -15.78
CA ILE A 22 8.66 -14.68 -17.00
C ILE A 22 8.02 -15.51 -18.11
N VAL A 23 7.04 -14.96 -18.82
CA VAL A 23 6.60 -15.50 -20.12
C VAL A 23 6.55 -14.36 -21.13
N GLN A 24 7.43 -14.44 -22.12
CA GLN A 24 7.33 -13.72 -23.39
C GLN A 24 6.09 -14.22 -24.13
N ALA A 25 5.25 -13.32 -24.63
CA ALA A 25 4.26 -13.65 -25.63
C ALA A 25 4.16 -12.53 -26.68
N GLU A 26 4.26 -12.98 -27.93
CA GLU A 26 4.37 -12.22 -29.16
C GLU A 26 3.05 -11.50 -29.53
N ALA A 27 3.20 -10.36 -30.19
CA ALA A 27 2.11 -9.59 -30.74
C ALA A 27 1.56 -10.23 -32.02
N GLN A 28 0.26 -10.50 -32.07
CA GLN A 28 -0.48 -10.54 -33.33
C GLN A 28 -1.73 -9.68 -33.25
N SER A 29 -1.71 -8.63 -34.07
CA SER A 29 -2.81 -7.76 -34.41
C SER A 29 -3.87 -8.50 -35.22
N GLN A 30 -5.15 -8.39 -34.88
CA GLN A 30 -6.19 -8.25 -35.89
C GLN A 30 -7.29 -7.28 -35.43
N SER A 31 -7.56 -6.38 -36.37
CA SER A 31 -8.50 -5.27 -36.41
C SER A 31 -9.92 -5.72 -36.73
N GLY A 32 -10.93 -5.01 -36.21
CA GLY A 32 -12.21 -4.87 -36.92
C GLY A 32 -13.43 -4.52 -36.07
N PHE A 33 -14.03 -3.35 -36.38
CA PHE A 33 -15.39 -2.87 -36.04
C PHE A 33 -15.67 -2.49 -34.57
N GLY A 34 -16.26 -1.36 -34.19
CA GLY A 34 -16.83 -0.20 -34.90
C GLY A 34 -17.66 0.63 -33.88
N THR A 35 -17.31 1.91 -33.70
CA THR A 35 -18.11 3.10 -33.30
C THR A 35 -19.27 2.91 -32.30
N GLU A 36 -19.31 3.53 -31.10
CA GLU A 36 -19.45 4.97 -30.85
C GLU A 36 -19.20 5.32 -29.35
N THR A 37 -18.72 6.55 -29.10
CA THR A 37 -18.52 7.23 -27.79
C THR A 37 -17.40 6.74 -26.86
N ALA A 38 -16.17 6.67 -27.39
CA ALA A 38 -14.97 6.62 -26.56
C ALA A 38 -14.54 8.05 -26.16
N ALA A 39 -14.66 8.39 -24.88
CA ALA A 39 -13.80 9.41 -24.29
C ALA A 39 -12.35 9.01 -24.59
N LYS A 40 -11.63 9.85 -25.35
CA LYS A 40 -10.23 9.59 -25.74
C LYS A 40 -9.39 9.39 -24.49
N PHE A 41 -9.06 8.14 -24.20
CA PHE A 41 -8.08 7.77 -23.19
C PHE A 41 -6.68 8.22 -23.64
N PRO A 42 -5.79 8.61 -22.71
CA PRO A 42 -4.40 8.85 -23.04
C PRO A 42 -3.71 7.54 -23.46
N ASP A 43 -2.97 7.65 -24.56
CA ASP A 43 -2.21 6.62 -25.26
C ASP A 43 -1.39 5.68 -24.34
N HIS A 44 -1.27 4.41 -24.70
CA HIS A 44 -0.47 3.41 -23.96
C HIS A 44 1.02 3.80 -23.79
N HIS A 45 1.53 4.69 -24.66
CA HIS A 45 2.89 5.24 -24.55
C HIS A 45 3.10 6.17 -23.34
N ASP A 46 2.05 6.79 -22.79
CA ASP A 46 2.16 7.74 -21.67
C ASP A 46 2.40 7.01 -20.32
N ARG A 47 1.83 5.80 -20.14
CA ARG A 47 2.00 5.03 -18.88
C ARG A 47 3.44 4.57 -18.64
N SER A 48 4.15 4.20 -19.71
CA SER A 48 5.55 3.74 -19.62
C SER A 48 6.49 4.89 -19.27
N LYS A 49 6.30 6.06 -19.89
CA LYS A 49 7.08 7.28 -19.59
C LYS A 49 6.87 7.75 -18.15
N GLN A 50 5.63 7.83 -17.69
CA GLN A 50 5.32 8.20 -16.30
C GLN A 50 5.89 7.21 -15.28
N HIS A 51 5.94 5.92 -15.61
CA HIS A 51 6.52 4.90 -14.74
C HIS A 51 8.06 5.01 -14.69
N ALA A 52 8.69 5.26 -15.84
CA ALA A 52 10.13 5.51 -15.93
C ALA A 52 10.56 6.75 -15.14
N GLU A 53 9.81 7.86 -15.26
CA GLU A 53 10.05 9.07 -14.48
C GLU A 53 9.93 8.82 -12.97
N PHE A 54 8.95 8.02 -12.54
CA PHE A 54 8.77 7.68 -11.13
C PHE A 54 9.96 6.89 -10.57
N ILE A 55 10.44 5.87 -11.29
CA ILE A 55 11.60 5.08 -10.84
C ILE A 55 12.88 5.93 -10.83
N LYS A 56 13.06 6.82 -11.81
CA LYS A 56 14.19 7.77 -11.82
C LYS A 56 14.18 8.68 -10.59
N LYS A 57 13.06 9.34 -10.31
CA LYS A 57 12.88 10.14 -9.09
C LYS A 57 13.19 9.33 -7.83
N ARG A 58 12.74 8.07 -7.79
CA ARG A 58 12.97 7.19 -6.65
C ARG A 58 14.43 6.81 -6.45
N ALA A 59 15.15 6.57 -7.55
CA ALA A 59 16.57 6.30 -7.52
C ALA A 59 17.37 7.52 -7.06
N GLU A 60 17.07 8.71 -7.60
CA GLU A 60 17.66 9.99 -7.16
C GLU A 60 17.44 10.21 -5.66
N GLU A 61 16.20 10.00 -5.18
CA GLU A 61 15.87 10.06 -3.75
C GLU A 61 16.69 9.10 -2.90
N MET A 62 17.14 7.96 -3.43
CA MET A 62 17.93 6.96 -2.71
C MET A 62 19.45 7.12 -2.92
N GLY A 63 19.89 8.19 -3.59
CA GLY A 63 21.30 8.39 -3.93
C GLY A 63 21.83 7.37 -4.95
N ILE A 64 20.93 6.71 -5.69
CA ILE A 64 21.29 5.73 -6.72
C ILE A 64 21.54 6.49 -8.02
N SER A 65 22.74 6.34 -8.59
CA SER A 65 23.07 6.95 -9.88
C SER A 65 22.13 6.44 -10.99
N THR A 66 21.53 7.38 -11.73
CA THR A 66 20.63 7.13 -12.86
C THR A 66 21.32 7.21 -14.22
N GLU A 67 22.54 7.74 -14.29
CA GLU A 67 23.24 7.97 -15.56
C GLU A 67 23.68 6.66 -16.21
N GLY A 68 23.38 6.52 -17.50
CA GLY A 68 23.78 5.37 -18.31
C GLY A 68 23.06 4.05 -17.99
N LYS A 69 22.13 4.03 -17.02
CA LYS A 69 21.38 2.84 -16.63
C LYS A 69 20.05 2.75 -17.36
N ASP A 70 19.72 1.53 -17.80
CA ASP A 70 18.38 1.23 -18.29
C ASP A 70 17.37 1.15 -17.13
N PHE A 71 16.09 1.20 -17.48
CA PHE A 71 15.00 1.24 -16.52
C PHE A 71 14.93 -0.01 -15.61
N GLU A 72 15.19 -1.20 -16.15
CA GLU A 72 15.07 -2.46 -15.43
C GLU A 72 16.18 -2.57 -14.37
N THR A 73 17.41 -2.22 -14.76
CA THR A 73 18.54 -2.14 -13.83
C THR A 73 18.25 -1.17 -12.69
N LEU A 74 17.74 0.02 -13.00
CA LEU A 74 17.42 1.03 -12.00
C LEU A 74 16.31 0.56 -11.04
N ALA A 75 15.24 -0.03 -11.56
CA ALA A 75 14.15 -0.58 -10.76
C ALA A 75 14.63 -1.69 -9.81
N ARG A 76 15.54 -2.55 -10.29
CA ARG A 76 16.15 -3.62 -9.48
C ARG A 76 17.01 -3.05 -8.35
N GLU A 77 17.83 -2.05 -8.62
CA GLU A 77 18.68 -1.40 -7.62
C GLU A 77 17.85 -0.70 -6.53
N VAL A 78 16.82 0.07 -6.95
CA VAL A 78 15.87 0.71 -6.03
C VAL A 78 15.19 -0.32 -5.13
N LYS A 79 14.74 -1.45 -5.71
CA LYS A 79 14.11 -2.53 -4.95
C LYS A 79 15.09 -3.18 -3.97
N ALA A 80 16.33 -3.45 -4.39
CA ALA A 80 17.35 -4.04 -3.53
C ALA A 80 17.71 -3.14 -2.35
N ALA A 81 17.87 -1.83 -2.59
CA ALA A 81 18.12 -0.84 -1.54
C ALA A 81 16.97 -0.82 -0.51
N TYR A 82 15.72 -0.88 -0.97
CA TYR A 82 14.56 -0.94 -0.09
C TYR A 82 14.52 -2.20 0.78
N ILE A 83 14.78 -3.37 0.19
CA ILE A 83 14.81 -4.65 0.92
C ILE A 83 15.88 -4.64 2.00
N LYS A 84 17.09 -4.16 1.68
CA LYS A 84 18.19 -4.07 2.65
C LYS A 84 17.83 -3.17 3.83
N LYS A 85 17.28 -1.99 3.55
CA LYS A 85 16.80 -1.07 4.60
C LYS A 85 15.75 -1.71 5.50
N GLN A 86 14.81 -2.47 4.94
CA GLN A 86 13.81 -3.19 5.73
C GLN A 86 14.44 -4.28 6.61
N ALA A 87 15.40 -5.03 6.08
CA ALA A 87 16.12 -6.05 6.83
C ALA A 87 16.90 -5.46 8.01
N ASP A 88 17.64 -4.36 7.77
CA ASP A 88 18.41 -3.67 8.80
C ASP A 88 17.51 -3.19 9.95
N GLU A 89 16.30 -2.71 9.65
CA GLU A 89 15.33 -2.24 10.64
C GLU A 89 14.79 -3.32 11.58
N ILE A 90 14.80 -4.57 11.14
CA ILE A 90 14.34 -5.72 11.91
C ILE A 90 15.50 -6.64 12.32
N GLY A 91 16.75 -6.15 12.17
CA GLY A 91 17.96 -6.86 12.62
C GLY A 91 18.34 -8.08 11.79
N ILE A 92 17.90 -8.16 10.53
CA ILE A 92 18.27 -9.25 9.61
C ILE A 92 19.59 -8.91 8.92
N GLN A 93 20.56 -9.82 9.03
CA GLN A 93 21.84 -9.69 8.32
C GLN A 93 21.64 -9.81 6.80
N THR A 94 22.19 -8.84 6.05
CA THR A 94 22.08 -8.76 4.59
C THR A 94 23.36 -9.12 3.84
N GLU A 95 24.52 -9.12 4.52
CA GLU A 95 25.82 -9.41 3.90
C GLU A 95 25.88 -10.84 3.35
N GLY A 96 26.34 -10.98 2.10
CA GLY A 96 26.49 -12.28 1.43
C GLY A 96 25.17 -12.95 1.02
N LYS A 97 24.01 -12.35 1.29
CA LYS A 97 22.70 -12.93 0.94
C LYS A 97 22.12 -12.33 -0.34
N ASP A 98 21.44 -13.16 -1.12
CA ASP A 98 20.63 -12.70 -2.24
C ASP A 98 19.37 -11.96 -1.76
N THR A 99 18.90 -10.99 -2.55
CA THR A 99 17.70 -10.20 -2.25
C THR A 99 16.44 -11.05 -2.04
N LYS A 100 16.29 -12.20 -2.73
CA LYS A 100 15.16 -13.11 -2.52
C LYS A 100 15.22 -13.80 -1.16
N VAL A 101 16.43 -14.13 -0.69
CA VAL A 101 16.64 -14.73 0.64
C VAL A 101 16.30 -13.73 1.72
N ILE A 102 16.84 -12.50 1.62
CA ILE A 102 16.53 -11.41 2.56
C ILE A 102 15.02 -11.15 2.58
N MET A 103 14.37 -11.12 1.42
CA MET A 103 12.93 -10.95 1.28
C MET A 103 12.15 -12.05 2.02
N LYS A 104 12.57 -13.30 1.88
CA LYS A 104 11.95 -14.44 2.58
C LYS A 104 12.07 -14.30 4.10
N GLU A 105 13.25 -13.93 4.59
CA GLU A 105 13.48 -13.75 6.03
C GLU A 105 12.65 -12.59 6.61
N ILE A 106 12.56 -11.45 5.90
CA ILE A 106 11.69 -10.32 6.28
C ILE A 106 10.23 -10.79 6.37
N ARG A 107 9.75 -11.50 5.36
CA ARG A 107 8.38 -12.03 5.34
C ARG A 107 8.12 -12.96 6.52
N GLU A 108 9.04 -13.88 6.80
CA GLU A 108 8.94 -14.81 7.93
C GLU A 108 8.89 -14.08 9.28
N HIS A 109 9.72 -13.05 9.44
CA HIS A 109 9.72 -12.22 10.64
C HIS A 109 8.34 -11.56 10.87
N HIS A 110 7.76 -10.97 9.82
CA HIS A 110 6.43 -10.34 9.91
C HIS A 110 5.33 -11.36 10.21
N ILE A 111 5.31 -12.50 9.52
CA ILE A 111 4.31 -13.56 9.76
C ILE A 111 4.38 -14.04 11.21
N LYS A 112 5.58 -14.32 11.75
CA LYS A 112 5.74 -14.75 13.15
C LYS A 112 5.27 -13.68 14.13
N SER A 113 5.54 -12.41 13.85
CA SER A 113 5.06 -11.30 14.66
C SER A 113 3.53 -11.23 14.68
N GLN A 114 2.90 -11.32 13.52
CA GLN A 114 1.43 -11.32 13.41
C GLN A 114 0.80 -12.56 14.06
N ALA A 115 1.41 -13.74 13.87
CA ALA A 115 0.97 -14.97 14.53
C ALA A 115 0.95 -14.82 16.05
N LYS A 116 2.01 -14.25 16.64
CA LYS A 116 2.08 -13.96 18.08
C LYS A 116 0.96 -13.02 18.53
N LEU A 117 0.66 -11.97 17.76
CA LEU A 117 -0.43 -11.03 18.07
C LEU A 117 -1.82 -11.70 18.01
N LEU A 118 -1.98 -12.71 17.17
CA LEU A 118 -3.22 -13.46 16.97
C LEU A 118 -3.32 -14.70 17.90
N GLY A 119 -2.31 -14.96 18.73
CA GLY A 119 -2.25 -16.15 19.58
C GLY A 119 -2.08 -17.46 18.80
N ILE A 120 -1.52 -17.41 17.57
CA ILE A 120 -1.27 -18.57 16.73
C ILE A 120 0.11 -19.14 17.08
N GLU A 121 0.15 -20.45 17.39
CA GLU A 121 1.40 -21.17 17.64
C GLU A 121 2.29 -21.19 16.39
N THR A 122 3.56 -20.84 16.56
CA THR A 122 4.54 -20.75 15.46
C THR A 122 5.52 -21.91 15.41
N GLU A 123 5.60 -22.72 16.47
CA GLU A 123 6.58 -23.81 16.55
C GLU A 123 6.24 -24.94 15.57
N ASN A 124 7.27 -25.52 14.95
CA ASN A 124 7.17 -26.66 14.03
C ASN A 124 6.29 -26.46 12.78
N LYS A 125 5.85 -25.23 12.49
CA LYS A 125 5.09 -24.92 11.28
C LYS A 125 5.99 -24.41 10.16
N GLU A 126 5.76 -24.91 8.96
CA GLU A 126 6.34 -24.31 7.76
C GLU A 126 5.82 -22.89 7.55
N SER A 127 6.69 -21.99 7.05
CA SER A 127 6.39 -20.58 6.85
C SER A 127 5.12 -20.34 6.01
N ASP A 128 4.91 -21.12 4.95
CA ASP A 128 3.73 -20.96 4.09
C ASP A 128 2.44 -21.47 4.74
N VAL A 129 2.50 -22.46 5.64
CA VAL A 129 1.36 -22.92 6.43
C VAL A 129 0.99 -21.84 7.45
N LEU A 130 1.98 -21.34 8.19
CA LEU A 130 1.79 -20.26 9.16
C LEU A 130 1.23 -19.00 8.49
N ALA A 131 1.72 -18.65 7.29
CA ALA A 131 1.22 -17.51 6.52
C ALA A 131 -0.27 -17.64 6.21
N LYS A 132 -0.75 -18.84 5.84
CA LYS A 132 -2.16 -19.09 5.53
C LYS A 132 -3.02 -18.97 6.78
N GLU A 133 -2.58 -19.53 7.91
CA GLU A 133 -3.30 -19.43 9.18
C GLU A 133 -3.41 -17.97 9.64
N VAL A 134 -2.31 -17.22 9.62
CA VAL A 134 -2.29 -15.79 9.95
C VAL A 134 -3.23 -15.01 9.03
N ARG A 135 -3.15 -15.24 7.72
CA ARG A 135 -4.01 -14.56 6.75
C ARG A 135 -5.49 -14.85 6.98
N LEU A 136 -5.84 -16.10 7.27
CA LEU A 136 -7.22 -16.50 7.57
C LEU A 136 -7.72 -15.84 8.86
N ALA A 137 -6.91 -15.83 9.92
CA ALA A 137 -7.26 -15.22 11.19
C ALA A 137 -7.50 -13.70 11.05
N ILE A 138 -6.63 -12.99 10.32
CA ILE A 138 -6.82 -11.57 10.00
C ILE A 138 -8.10 -11.35 9.19
N ALA A 139 -8.36 -12.20 8.19
CA ALA A 139 -9.55 -12.10 7.34
C ALA A 139 -10.84 -12.29 8.16
N LYS A 140 -10.88 -13.30 9.04
CA LYS A 140 -12.01 -13.54 9.95
C LYS A 140 -12.26 -12.35 10.87
N LYS A 141 -11.20 -11.84 11.52
CA LYS A 141 -11.32 -10.68 12.41
C LYS A 141 -11.92 -9.47 11.69
N ARG A 142 -11.41 -9.13 10.50
CA ARG A 142 -11.96 -8.03 9.69
C ARG A 142 -13.40 -8.28 9.24
N ALA A 143 -13.72 -9.51 8.83
CA ALA A 143 -15.07 -9.87 8.42
C ALA A 143 -16.06 -9.69 9.58
N GLU A 144 -15.74 -10.19 10.77
CA GLU A 144 -16.54 -10.01 11.99
C GLU A 144 -16.74 -8.53 12.32
N GLU A 145 -15.67 -7.73 12.28
CA GLU A 145 -15.75 -6.30 12.55
C GLU A 145 -16.67 -5.55 11.57
N MET A 146 -16.75 -6.02 10.34
CA MET A 146 -17.60 -5.47 9.30
C MET A 146 -18.98 -6.13 9.25
N GLY A 147 -19.30 -7.08 10.14
CA GLY A 147 -20.58 -7.81 10.13
C GLY A 147 -20.76 -8.62 8.85
N ILE A 148 -19.71 -9.33 8.43
CA ILE A 148 -19.70 -10.27 7.31
C ILE A 148 -19.67 -11.69 7.90
N SER A 149 -20.47 -12.61 7.35
CA SER A 149 -20.48 -14.01 7.82
C SER A 149 -19.15 -14.71 7.50
N ILE A 150 -18.62 -15.46 8.47
CA ILE A 150 -17.35 -16.18 8.40
C ILE A 150 -17.48 -17.69 8.12
N GLU A 151 -18.70 -18.22 8.15
CA GLU A 151 -18.95 -19.66 8.01
C GLU A 151 -18.61 -20.15 6.60
N ASP A 152 -17.92 -21.29 6.52
CA ASP A 152 -17.55 -21.98 5.28
C ASP A 152 -16.79 -21.15 4.23
N LYS A 153 -16.12 -20.08 4.66
CA LYS A 153 -15.31 -19.22 3.79
C LYS A 153 -13.83 -19.34 4.07
N ASP A 154 -13.05 -19.38 3.00
CA ASP A 154 -11.61 -19.25 3.07
C ASP A 154 -11.15 -17.79 3.22
N ALA A 155 -9.85 -17.59 3.38
CA ALA A 155 -9.27 -16.27 3.58
C ALA A 155 -9.45 -15.36 2.35
N GLU A 156 -9.48 -15.90 1.14
CA GLU A 156 -9.58 -15.12 -0.09
C GLU A 156 -11.01 -14.61 -0.28
N GLN A 157 -12.00 -15.47 -0.04
CA GLN A 157 -13.41 -15.11 -0.04
C GLN A 157 -13.71 -14.04 1.02
N LEU A 158 -13.23 -14.22 2.24
CA LEU A 158 -13.44 -13.24 3.32
C LEU A 158 -12.79 -11.89 3.00
N LEU A 159 -11.55 -11.88 2.50
CA LEU A 159 -10.86 -10.64 2.14
C LEU A 159 -11.56 -9.92 0.98
N ALA A 160 -12.06 -10.66 -0.02
CA ALA A 160 -12.81 -10.09 -1.13
C ALA A 160 -14.10 -9.42 -0.66
N GLU A 161 -14.88 -10.07 0.21
CA GLU A 161 -16.11 -9.48 0.76
C GLU A 161 -15.84 -8.27 1.66
N VAL A 162 -14.78 -8.35 2.48
CA VAL A 162 -14.30 -7.22 3.30
C VAL A 162 -13.92 -6.03 2.41
N GLU A 163 -13.17 -6.27 1.33
CA GLU A 163 -12.74 -5.25 0.39
C GLU A 163 -13.93 -4.63 -0.35
N GLU A 164 -14.83 -5.45 -0.88
CA GLU A 164 -16.06 -4.99 -1.54
C GLU A 164 -16.89 -4.12 -0.61
N LYS A 165 -17.13 -4.56 0.62
CA LYS A 165 -17.92 -3.81 1.59
C LYS A 165 -17.23 -2.50 1.97
N ALA A 166 -15.90 -2.49 2.07
CA ALA A 166 -15.12 -1.28 2.33
C ALA A 166 -15.24 -0.28 1.18
N ILE A 167 -15.05 -0.72 -0.07
CA ILE A 167 -15.19 0.09 -1.27
C ILE A 167 -16.59 0.70 -1.35
N LYS A 168 -17.65 -0.10 -1.21
CA LYS A 168 -19.04 0.37 -1.30
C LYS A 168 -19.38 1.39 -0.20
N ASN A 169 -18.93 1.14 1.02
CA ASN A 169 -19.12 2.07 2.14
C ASN A 169 -18.42 3.40 1.89
N GLU A 170 -17.20 3.37 1.36
CA GLU A 170 -16.45 4.59 1.06
C GLU A 170 -17.02 5.35 -0.14
N ALA A 171 -17.45 4.63 -1.20
CA ALA A 171 -18.15 5.22 -2.33
C ALA A 171 -19.37 6.02 -1.86
N LYS A 172 -20.18 5.41 -0.99
CA LYS A 172 -21.37 6.05 -0.39
C LYS A 172 -21.01 7.32 0.37
N LYS A 173 -19.95 7.31 1.20
CA LYS A 173 -19.51 8.49 1.96
C LYS A 173 -19.06 9.64 1.05
N LEU A 174 -18.44 9.32 -0.08
CA LEU A 174 -17.87 10.30 -1.01
C LEU A 174 -18.84 10.69 -2.13
N GLY A 175 -20.03 10.08 -2.19
CA GLY A 175 -21.00 10.32 -3.25
C GLY A 175 -20.59 9.76 -4.61
N VAL A 176 -19.73 8.74 -4.63
CA VAL A 176 -19.32 8.02 -5.85
C VAL A 176 -20.40 7.00 -6.21
N SER A 177 -20.89 7.02 -7.44
CA SER A 177 -21.88 6.05 -7.92
C SER A 177 -21.25 4.66 -8.06
N THR A 178 -21.97 3.63 -7.57
CA THR A 178 -21.57 2.22 -7.68
C THR A 178 -22.40 1.43 -8.71
N GLU A 179 -23.46 2.03 -9.26
CA GLU A 179 -24.38 1.34 -10.16
C GLU A 179 -23.74 1.10 -11.53
N GLY A 180 -23.78 -0.15 -12.00
CA GLY A 180 -23.24 -0.56 -13.29
C GLY A 180 -21.71 -0.53 -13.41
N LYS A 181 -20.98 -0.36 -12.30
CA LYS A 181 -19.50 -0.27 -12.30
C LYS A 181 -18.85 -1.46 -11.62
N GLU A 182 -17.67 -1.82 -12.10
CA GLU A 182 -16.83 -2.81 -11.43
C GLU A 182 -16.18 -2.22 -10.15
N LEU A 183 -15.89 -3.07 -9.17
CA LEU A 183 -15.26 -2.64 -7.91
C LEU A 183 -13.96 -1.87 -8.13
N LYS A 184 -13.15 -2.29 -9.11
CA LYS A 184 -11.90 -1.63 -9.48
C LYS A 184 -12.13 -0.20 -9.98
N GLU A 185 -13.19 0.03 -10.75
CA GLU A 185 -13.54 1.36 -11.24
C GLU A 185 -14.02 2.26 -10.10
N ILE A 186 -14.88 1.73 -9.22
CA ILE A 186 -15.37 2.45 -8.04
C ILE A 186 -14.19 2.86 -7.14
N ALA A 187 -13.30 1.92 -6.84
CA ALA A 187 -12.11 2.17 -6.04
C ALA A 187 -11.16 3.21 -6.66
N ARG A 188 -10.98 3.18 -7.99
CA ARG A 188 -10.24 4.22 -8.71
C ARG A 188 -10.90 5.59 -8.58
N GLU A 189 -12.21 5.67 -8.77
CA GLU A 189 -12.96 6.94 -8.65
C GLU A 189 -12.91 7.50 -7.23
N ILE A 190 -13.07 6.66 -6.20
CA ILE A 190 -12.87 7.03 -4.80
C ILE A 190 -11.48 7.64 -4.61
N PHE A 191 -10.44 6.98 -5.15
CA PHE A 191 -9.07 7.45 -5.01
C PHE A 191 -8.86 8.80 -5.72
N GLU A 192 -9.41 8.98 -6.92
CA GLU A 192 -9.37 10.25 -7.63
C GLU A 192 -10.07 11.40 -6.90
N VAL A 193 -11.28 11.15 -6.39
CA VAL A 193 -12.06 12.14 -5.62
C VAL A 193 -11.27 12.57 -4.38
N ASN A 194 -10.68 11.61 -3.66
CA ASN A 194 -9.88 11.90 -2.47
C ASN A 194 -8.63 12.72 -2.80
N ILE A 195 -7.87 12.35 -3.83
CA ILE A 195 -6.67 13.10 -4.23
C ILE A 195 -7.03 14.52 -4.68
N LYS A 196 -8.11 14.70 -5.46
CA LYS A 196 -8.57 16.04 -5.88
C LYS A 196 -9.02 16.89 -4.70
N LYS A 197 -9.72 16.31 -3.73
CA LYS A 197 -10.13 16.98 -2.49
C LYS A 197 -8.90 17.44 -1.69
N GLN A 198 -7.93 16.55 -1.48
CA GLN A 198 -6.70 16.87 -0.77
C GLN A 198 -5.85 17.91 -1.49
N ALA A 199 -5.75 17.82 -2.83
CA ALA A 199 -5.06 18.84 -3.61
C ALA A 199 -5.67 20.22 -3.40
N LYS A 200 -7.00 20.33 -3.39
CA LYS A 200 -7.70 21.59 -3.11
C LYS A 200 -7.42 22.10 -1.70
N GLU A 201 -7.45 21.22 -0.69
CA GLU A 201 -7.15 21.56 0.71
C GLU A 201 -5.71 22.06 0.89
N LEU A 202 -4.76 21.50 0.13
CA LEU A 202 -3.34 21.85 0.16
C LEU A 202 -2.97 23.00 -0.80
N GLY A 203 -3.93 23.57 -1.52
CA GLY A 203 -3.68 24.63 -2.51
C GLY A 203 -2.90 24.18 -3.75
N ILE A 204 -2.90 22.90 -4.07
CA ILE A 204 -2.21 22.32 -5.23
C ILE A 204 -3.11 22.44 -6.46
N ARG A 205 -2.59 23.06 -7.52
CA ARG A 205 -3.28 23.14 -8.82
C ARG A 205 -3.51 21.73 -9.40
N THR A 206 -4.75 21.43 -9.78
CA THR A 206 -5.17 20.14 -10.35
C THR A 206 -5.19 20.13 -11.88
N GLU A 207 -5.42 21.28 -12.51
CA GLU A 207 -5.53 21.41 -13.97
C GLU A 207 -4.21 21.08 -14.69
N GLY A 208 -4.31 20.35 -15.79
CA GLY A 208 -3.17 20.01 -16.66
C GLY A 208 -2.20 18.97 -16.08
N LYS A 209 -2.47 18.41 -14.89
CA LYS A 209 -1.63 17.39 -14.28
C LYS A 209 -2.22 15.99 -14.47
N GLY A 210 -1.35 15.05 -14.84
CA GLY A 210 -1.70 13.63 -14.81
C GLY A 210 -1.97 13.16 -13.37
N PHE A 211 -2.87 12.20 -13.22
CA PHE A 211 -3.32 11.71 -11.91
C PHE A 211 -2.17 11.27 -10.99
N ARG A 212 -1.20 10.52 -11.52
CA ARG A 212 -0.02 10.05 -10.76
C ARG A 212 0.83 11.19 -10.22
N LEU A 213 1.05 12.22 -11.04
CA LEU A 213 1.81 13.39 -10.64
C LEU A 213 1.07 14.17 -9.55
N LEU A 214 -0.23 14.38 -9.71
CA LEU A 214 -1.07 15.03 -8.70
C LEU A 214 -1.03 14.28 -7.37
N ALA A 215 -1.18 12.95 -7.40
CA ALA A 215 -1.10 12.12 -6.19
C ALA A 215 0.27 12.19 -5.51
N TYR A 216 1.37 12.23 -6.28
CA TYR A 216 2.72 12.41 -5.75
C TYR A 216 2.89 13.79 -5.10
N GLU A 217 2.43 14.87 -5.73
CA GLU A 217 2.53 16.22 -5.18
C GLU A 217 1.70 16.39 -3.91
N VAL A 218 0.48 15.86 -3.91
CA VAL A 218 -0.37 15.77 -2.72
C VAL A 218 0.38 15.03 -1.62
N HIS A 219 0.87 13.82 -1.89
CA HIS A 219 1.62 13.05 -0.92
C HIS A 219 2.82 13.83 -0.36
N LYS A 220 3.57 14.47 -1.24
CA LYS A 220 4.77 15.23 -0.86
C LYS A 220 4.40 16.36 0.08
N ALA A 221 3.43 17.20 -0.29
CA ALA A 221 2.97 18.31 0.54
C ALA A 221 2.49 17.83 1.92
N GLN A 222 1.76 16.71 1.97
CA GLN A 222 1.29 16.11 3.21
C GLN A 222 2.42 15.70 4.15
N VAL A 223 3.45 15.03 3.62
CA VAL A 223 4.61 14.62 4.41
C VAL A 223 5.33 15.83 4.98
N TYR A 224 5.51 16.91 4.21
CA TYR A 224 6.15 18.13 4.73
C TYR A 224 5.31 18.81 5.81
N GLN A 225 3.99 18.84 5.65
CA GLN A 225 3.08 19.35 6.67
C GLN A 225 3.16 18.52 7.96
N GLN A 226 3.10 17.20 7.84
CA GLN A 226 3.22 16.28 8.98
C GLN A 226 4.59 16.37 9.64
N ALA A 227 5.67 16.49 8.85
CA ALA A 227 7.01 16.68 9.38
C ALA A 227 7.09 17.94 10.26
N LYS A 228 6.50 19.05 9.80
CA LYS A 228 6.43 20.29 10.57
C LYS A 228 5.67 20.11 11.89
N GLU A 229 4.52 19.46 11.85
CA GLU A 229 3.69 19.22 13.04
C GLU A 229 4.31 18.26 14.04
N LEU A 230 5.10 17.31 13.54
CA LEU A 230 5.85 16.37 14.35
C LEU A 230 7.23 16.90 14.72
N GLU A 231 7.55 18.17 14.40
CA GLU A 231 8.86 18.78 14.68
C GLU A 231 10.04 17.94 14.14
N ILE A 232 9.84 17.31 12.98
CA ILE A 232 10.88 16.56 12.27
C ILE A 232 11.65 17.54 11.39
N LYS A 233 12.97 17.60 11.57
CA LYS A 233 13.86 18.37 10.68
C LYS A 233 13.76 17.83 9.25
N THR A 234 13.56 18.73 8.31
CA THR A 234 13.45 18.44 6.87
C THR A 234 14.74 18.72 6.09
N GLU A 235 15.66 19.48 6.69
CA GLU A 235 16.98 19.78 6.12
C GLU A 235 17.79 18.50 5.97
N ASP A 236 18.58 18.41 4.90
CA ASP A 236 19.50 17.30 4.59
C ASP A 236 18.89 15.91 4.42
N LYS A 237 17.55 15.79 4.40
CA LYS A 237 16.84 14.53 4.15
C LYS A 237 16.24 14.50 2.76
N ASN A 238 16.41 13.39 2.06
CA ASN A 238 15.61 13.15 0.87
C ASN A 238 14.14 12.89 1.25
N PHE A 239 13.25 13.04 0.27
CA PHE A 239 11.81 12.87 0.50
C PHE A 239 11.47 11.50 1.08
N HIS A 240 12.17 10.45 0.66
CA HIS A 240 11.89 9.10 1.14
C HIS A 240 12.19 8.94 2.63
N GLU A 241 13.36 9.40 3.08
CA GLU A 241 13.77 9.40 4.48
C GLU A 241 12.80 10.20 5.33
N LEU A 242 12.42 11.39 4.86
CA LEU A 242 11.47 12.24 5.56
C LEU A 242 10.11 11.55 5.70
N ALA A 243 9.53 11.06 4.60
CA ALA A 243 8.24 10.37 4.62
C ALA A 243 8.25 9.14 5.55
N HIS A 244 9.38 8.44 5.56
CA HIS A 244 9.56 7.27 6.39
C HIS A 244 9.69 7.63 7.88
N GLU A 245 10.44 8.66 8.23
CA GLU A 245 10.57 9.14 9.61
C GLU A 245 9.25 9.71 10.16
N VAL A 246 8.54 10.49 9.33
CA VAL A 246 7.18 10.97 9.62
C VAL A 246 6.28 9.79 9.96
N ARG A 247 6.26 8.76 9.11
CA ARG A 247 5.45 7.56 9.35
C ARG A 247 5.83 6.85 10.64
N LYS A 248 7.13 6.64 10.90
CA LYS A 248 7.60 6.01 12.15
C LYS A 248 7.12 6.77 13.38
N LYS A 249 7.27 8.11 13.38
CA LYS A 249 6.84 8.96 14.49
C LYS A 249 5.32 8.95 14.67
N GLN A 250 4.55 8.95 13.58
CA GLN A 250 3.09 8.80 13.64
C GLN A 250 2.66 7.46 14.24
N ILE A 251 3.29 6.35 13.82
CA ILE A 251 2.98 5.01 14.36
C ILE A 251 3.27 4.96 15.86
N VAL A 252 4.41 5.48 16.31
CA VAL A 252 4.75 5.50 17.74
C VAL A 252 3.76 6.36 18.54
N GLN A 253 3.39 7.54 18.04
CA GLN A 253 2.38 8.39 18.69
C GLN A 253 1.00 7.73 18.71
N ALA A 254 0.62 7.05 17.64
CA ALA A 254 -0.63 6.30 17.56
C ALA A 254 -0.64 5.16 18.59
N ALA A 255 0.43 4.38 18.65
CA ALA A 255 0.61 3.31 19.63
C ALA A 255 0.47 3.83 21.07
N GLN A 256 1.19 4.90 21.41
CA GLN A 256 1.11 5.53 22.73
C GLN A 256 -0.31 6.00 23.08
N LYS A 257 -1.02 6.61 22.13
CA LYS A 257 -2.41 7.05 22.33
C LYS A 257 -3.39 5.89 22.50
N LEU A 258 -3.07 4.71 21.98
CA LEU A 258 -3.85 3.48 22.13
C LEU A 258 -3.43 2.66 23.36
N GLY A 259 -2.47 3.15 24.15
CA GLY A 259 -1.95 2.43 25.32
C GLY A 259 -1.02 1.26 24.96
N ILE A 260 -0.52 1.19 23.73
CA ILE A 260 0.47 0.21 23.31
C ILE A 260 1.86 0.72 23.70
N ASP A 261 2.61 -0.08 24.46
CA ASP A 261 4.01 0.24 24.78
C ASP A 261 4.90 0.11 23.53
N PRO A 262 5.57 1.19 23.08
CA PRO A 262 6.48 1.15 21.95
C PRO A 262 7.84 0.51 22.26
N ALA A 263 8.20 0.32 23.53
CA ALA A 263 9.51 -0.18 23.90
C ALA A 263 9.77 -1.58 23.33
N GLY A 264 10.93 -1.74 22.67
CA GLY A 264 11.35 -3.01 22.08
C GLY A 264 10.57 -3.47 20.84
N LYS A 265 9.64 -2.65 20.31
CA LYS A 265 8.87 -2.96 19.10
C LYS A 265 9.32 -2.10 17.92
N THR A 266 9.36 -2.70 16.74
CA THR A 266 9.58 -1.94 15.50
C THR A 266 8.30 -1.21 15.09
N PRO A 267 8.41 -0.13 14.30
CA PRO A 267 7.22 0.55 13.76
C PRO A 267 6.30 -0.39 12.97
N HIS A 268 6.84 -1.42 12.31
CA HIS A 268 5.99 -2.43 11.67
C HIS A 268 5.19 -3.25 12.69
N GLN A 269 5.82 -3.70 13.76
CA GLN A 269 5.14 -4.47 14.81
C GLN A 269 4.07 -3.65 15.51
N LEU A 270 4.34 -2.37 15.77
CA LEU A 270 3.35 -1.43 16.29
C LEU A 270 2.19 -1.27 15.31
N MET A 271 2.48 -1.14 14.01
CA MET A 271 1.45 -1.03 12.99
C MET A 271 0.58 -2.29 12.91
N ASP A 272 1.20 -3.48 12.94
CA ASP A 272 0.50 -4.76 12.99
C ASP A 272 -0.41 -4.84 14.22
N GLU A 273 0.09 -4.48 15.39
CA GLU A 273 -0.68 -4.52 16.64
C GLU A 273 -1.84 -3.52 16.62
N ILE A 274 -1.62 -2.31 16.10
CA ILE A 274 -2.68 -1.32 15.92
C ILE A 274 -3.76 -1.87 14.98
N PHE A 275 -3.39 -2.42 13.82
CA PHE A 275 -4.38 -2.94 12.88
C PHE A 275 -5.04 -4.25 13.30
N ILE A 276 -4.35 -5.09 14.06
CA ILE A 276 -4.91 -6.35 14.49
C ILE A 276 -5.79 -6.10 15.71
N ASN A 277 -5.33 -5.38 16.74
CA ASN A 277 -6.02 -5.30 18.01
C ASN A 277 -6.79 -4.00 18.26
N HIS A 278 -6.47 -2.92 17.53
CA HIS A 278 -7.00 -1.58 17.81
C HIS A 278 -7.50 -0.85 16.55
N GLU A 279 -7.91 -1.59 15.50
CA GLU A 279 -8.25 -0.99 14.21
C GLU A 279 -9.41 0.01 14.33
N LYS A 280 -10.41 -0.33 15.15
CA LYS A 280 -11.60 0.51 15.39
C LYS A 280 -11.23 1.78 16.13
N GLU A 281 -10.57 1.68 17.28
CA GLU A 281 -10.17 2.82 18.10
C GLU A 281 -9.24 3.75 17.32
N ALA A 282 -8.30 3.16 16.56
CA ALA A 282 -7.38 3.93 15.75
C ALA A 282 -8.08 4.69 14.62
N LYS A 283 -9.11 4.10 13.98
CA LYS A 283 -9.96 4.76 12.98
C LYS A 283 -10.81 5.88 13.59
N GLU A 284 -11.42 5.64 14.75
CA GLU A 284 -12.27 6.62 15.44
C GLU A 284 -11.47 7.85 15.86
N LEU A 285 -10.29 7.62 16.45
CA LEU A 285 -9.36 8.64 16.90
C LEU A 285 -8.52 9.24 15.76
N LYS A 286 -8.63 8.73 14.53
CA LYS A 286 -7.91 9.20 13.33
C LYS A 286 -6.39 9.25 13.57
N LEU A 287 -5.87 8.24 14.24
CA LEU A 287 -4.47 8.24 14.71
C LEU A 287 -3.47 7.97 13.59
N LEU A 288 -3.93 7.37 12.50
CA LEU A 288 -3.11 7.05 11.34
C LEU A 288 -3.85 7.35 10.05
N PRO A 289 -3.11 7.61 8.95
CA PRO A 289 -3.66 7.47 7.61
C PRO A 289 -4.20 6.05 7.43
N PHE A 290 -5.52 5.88 7.47
CA PHE A 290 -6.15 4.67 6.97
C PHE A 290 -6.36 4.85 5.46
N PRO A 291 -5.86 3.95 4.60
CA PRO A 291 -6.20 4.02 3.20
C PRO A 291 -7.73 3.91 3.08
N HIS A 292 -8.36 4.90 2.44
CA HIS A 292 -9.83 4.93 2.25
C HIS A 292 -10.34 3.75 1.42
N VAL A 293 -9.43 3.09 0.68
CA VAL A 293 -9.70 1.86 -0.04
C VAL A 293 -8.55 0.88 0.19
N PRO A 294 -8.81 -0.42 0.44
CA PRO A 294 -7.78 -1.45 0.32
C PRO A 294 -7.08 -1.36 -1.04
N HIS A 295 -5.77 -1.63 -1.09
CA HIS A 295 -5.01 -1.50 -2.33
C HIS A 295 -5.38 -2.63 -3.30
N LEU A 296 -5.89 -2.25 -4.48
CA LEU A 296 -6.37 -3.10 -5.59
C LEU A 296 -5.31 -4.01 -6.26
N HIS A 297 -4.30 -4.50 -5.53
CA HIS A 297 -3.16 -5.20 -6.14
C HIS A 297 -3.38 -6.71 -6.39
N HIS A 298 -4.57 -7.29 -6.14
CA HIS A 298 -4.77 -8.75 -6.22
C HIS A 298 -5.94 -9.26 -7.07
N MET A 299 -6.63 -8.43 -7.87
CA MET A 299 -7.76 -8.92 -8.68
C MET A 299 -7.38 -9.63 -10.00
N GLU A 300 -6.10 -9.84 -10.31
CA GLU A 300 -5.68 -10.46 -11.58
C GLU A 300 -5.58 -12.00 -11.56
N LYS A 301 -6.12 -12.66 -10.53
CA LYS A 301 -6.08 -14.14 -10.46
C LYS A 301 -7.41 -14.78 -10.04
N VAL A 302 -8.50 -14.44 -10.73
CA VAL A 302 -9.68 -15.32 -10.75
C VAL A 302 -10.23 -15.32 -12.16
N GLU A 303 -9.56 -16.04 -13.05
CA GLU A 303 -10.10 -16.61 -14.29
C GLU A 303 -8.93 -17.14 -15.08
N HIS A 304 -8.45 -18.35 -14.79
CA HIS A 304 -7.79 -19.25 -15.76
C HIS A 304 -7.82 -20.65 -15.14
N GLY A 305 -8.60 -21.55 -15.74
CA GLY A 305 -8.52 -22.98 -15.48
C GLY A 305 -9.75 -23.66 -14.86
N LYS A 306 -10.95 -23.38 -15.36
CA LYS A 306 -12.02 -24.40 -15.42
C LYS A 306 -12.68 -24.33 -16.78
N ASP A 307 -12.01 -24.90 -17.78
CA ASP A 307 -12.71 -25.47 -18.92
C ASP A 307 -11.87 -26.61 -19.50
N LYS A 308 -12.41 -27.81 -19.25
CA LYS A 308 -12.30 -29.10 -19.97
C LYS A 308 -10.93 -29.74 -20.18
#